data_AF-A0A2P9HNS6-F1
#
_entry.id   AF-A0A2P9HNS6-F1
#
_cell.length_a   1.000
_cell.length_b   1.000
_cell.length_c   1.000
_cell.angle_alpha   90.00
_cell.angle_beta   90.00
_cell.angle_gamma   90.00
#
_symmetry.space_group_name_H-M   'P 1'
#
loop_
_entity.id
_entity.type
_entity.pdbx_description
1 polymer ?
#
loop_
_entity_poly.entity_id
_entity_poly.type
_entity_poly.pdbx_seq_one_letter_code
_entity_poly.pdbx_strand_id
1 'polypeptide(L)'
;MLKRHIAAQFQMTAKALIRLEKMIIAVLNSILKIFGLKPMPMPSREIPQLSIRPSDILSEVRKDDADIGLPTSDKLLKPTTDAGHTLYRYACAQSPSERSTIDLSALSDDQQYWLYQLSDADLARLSKAGIDACTRAMDGKKCGVGGLPKFEIKEHAEEPKMASPLAERILAYRLNPAFA
;
A
#
# COMPACT_ATOMS: atom_id res chain seq x y z
N MET A 1 17.65 1.85 34.50
CA MET A 1 17.22 3.00 35.33
C MET A 1 17.72 4.36 34.85
N LEU A 2 18.89 4.45 34.19
CA LEU A 2 19.48 5.72 33.69
C LEU A 2 18.59 6.51 32.70
N LYS A 3 17.86 5.82 31.80
CA LYS A 3 17.00 6.47 30.78
C LYS A 3 15.82 7.28 31.36
N ARG A 4 15.30 6.91 32.54
CA ARG A 4 14.17 7.61 33.18
C ARG A 4 14.59 8.94 33.82
N HIS A 5 15.81 9.00 34.36
CA HIS A 5 16.34 10.24 34.96
C HIS A 5 16.59 11.33 33.93
N ILE A 6 17.11 10.96 32.76
CA ILE A 6 17.39 11.90 31.67
C ILE A 6 16.07 12.52 31.16
N ALA A 7 15.05 11.70 30.89
CA ALA A 7 13.75 12.18 30.45
C ALA A 7 13.07 13.12 31.46
N ALA A 8 13.20 12.84 32.77
CA ALA A 8 12.65 13.69 33.82
C ALA A 8 13.34 15.07 33.88
N GLN A 9 14.66 15.13 33.71
CA GLN A 9 15.40 16.40 33.69
C GLN A 9 15.00 17.27 32.49
N PHE A 10 14.84 16.69 31.30
CA PHE A 10 14.39 17.41 30.11
C PHE A 10 12.96 17.96 30.25
N GLN A 11 12.05 17.20 30.87
CA GLN A 11 10.68 17.69 31.10
C GLN A 11 10.64 18.86 32.09
N MET A 12 11.49 18.85 33.11
CA MET A 12 11.55 19.92 34.10
C MET A 12 12.14 21.20 33.49
N THR A 13 13.20 21.10 32.68
CA THR A 13 13.79 22.26 31.99
C THR A 13 12.85 22.85 30.95
N ALA A 14 12.16 22.00 30.17
CA ALA A 14 11.19 22.47 29.18
C ALA A 14 9.98 23.18 29.82
N LYS A 15 9.46 22.66 30.95
CA LYS A 15 8.40 23.33 31.72
C LYS A 15 8.85 24.67 32.28
N ALA A 16 10.09 24.79 32.72
CA ALA A 16 10.65 26.05 33.21
C ALA A 16 10.76 27.09 32.08
N LEU A 17 11.22 26.67 30.88
CA LEU A 17 11.36 27.54 29.73
C LEU A 17 10.01 28.11 29.25
N ILE A 18 8.97 27.26 29.24
CA ILE A 18 7.60 27.69 28.88
C ILE A 18 7.02 28.65 29.90
N ARG A 19 7.26 28.42 31.20
CA ARG A 19 6.84 29.37 32.25
C ARG A 19 7.53 30.72 32.08
N LEU A 20 8.81 30.71 31.72
CA LEU A 20 9.59 31.91 31.50
C LEU A 20 9.09 32.69 30.26
N GLU A 21 8.80 32.00 29.15
CA GLU A 21 8.18 32.61 27.96
C GLU A 21 6.83 33.27 28.32
N LYS A 22 5.97 32.55 29.04
CA LYS A 22 4.66 33.07 29.47
C LYS A 22 4.79 34.27 30.41
N MET A 23 5.78 34.27 31.31
CA MET A 23 6.06 35.40 32.20
C MET A 23 6.51 36.63 31.41
N ILE A 24 7.43 36.48 30.47
CA ILE A 24 7.93 37.59 29.64
C ILE A 24 6.78 38.23 28.85
N ILE A 25 5.92 37.41 28.24
CA ILE A 25 4.78 37.90 27.45
C ILE A 25 3.74 38.58 28.35
N ALA A 26 3.52 38.08 29.56
CA ALA A 26 2.63 38.72 30.54
C ALA A 26 3.15 40.11 30.95
N VAL A 27 4.46 40.23 31.20
CA VAL A 27 5.11 41.52 31.51
C VAL A 27 5.00 42.47 30.32
N LEU A 28 5.28 42.00 29.09
CA LEU A 28 5.17 42.83 27.89
C LEU A 28 3.72 43.30 27.66
N ASN A 29 2.74 42.42 27.86
CA ASN A 29 1.33 42.77 27.74
C ASN A 29 0.87 43.75 28.82
N SER A 30 1.45 43.69 30.03
CA SER A 30 1.21 44.69 31.08
C SER A 30 1.71 46.06 30.66
N ILE A 31 2.92 46.13 30.08
CA ILE A 31 3.50 47.38 29.55
C ILE A 31 2.67 47.90 28.36
N LEU A 32 2.33 47.05 27.39
CA LEU A 32 1.52 47.42 26.22
C LEU A 32 0.14 47.98 26.63
N LYS A 33 -0.46 47.44 27.69
CA LYS A 33 -1.73 47.94 28.24
C LYS A 33 -1.61 49.34 28.83
N ILE A 34 -0.47 49.69 29.45
CA ILE A 34 -0.20 51.04 29.95
C ILE A 34 -0.08 52.04 28.80
N PHE A 35 0.44 51.62 27.65
CA PHE A 35 0.56 52.44 26.44
C PHE A 35 -0.67 52.40 25.51
N GLY A 36 -1.78 51.76 25.92
CA GLY A 36 -3.02 51.69 25.13
C GLY A 36 -2.91 50.85 23.85
N LEU A 37 -1.86 50.01 23.74
CA LEU A 37 -1.64 49.15 22.59
C LEU A 37 -2.33 47.79 22.79
N LYS A 38 -2.77 47.20 21.68
CA LYS A 38 -3.44 45.89 21.68
C LYS A 38 -2.47 44.81 22.22
N PRO A 39 -2.89 43.99 23.21
CA PRO A 39 -2.03 42.94 23.76
C PRO A 39 -1.74 41.86 22.71
N MET A 40 -0.54 41.31 22.78
CA MET A 40 -0.14 40.19 21.91
C MET A 40 -0.84 38.89 22.33
N PRO A 41 -1.22 38.04 21.35
CA PRO A 41 -1.80 36.74 21.61
C PRO A 41 -0.78 35.86 22.35
N MET A 42 -1.23 35.22 23.43
CA MET A 42 -0.39 34.35 24.25
C MET A 42 -0.11 33.04 23.50
N PRO A 43 1.14 32.58 23.38
CA PRO A 43 1.45 31.33 22.70
C PRO A 43 0.98 30.13 23.53
N SER A 44 0.04 29.37 22.97
CA SER A 44 -0.42 28.07 23.50
C SER A 44 0.54 26.94 23.13
N ARG A 45 1.84 27.14 23.39
CA ARG A 45 2.82 26.07 23.24
C ARG A 45 2.71 25.15 24.45
N GLU A 46 2.07 24.01 24.25
CA GLU A 46 2.14 22.88 25.16
C GLU A 46 3.23 21.93 24.65
N ILE A 47 4.10 21.45 25.55
CA ILE A 47 5.02 20.36 25.20
C ILE A 47 4.12 19.17 24.88
N PRO A 48 4.25 18.52 23.71
CA PRO A 48 3.53 17.30 23.44
C PRO A 48 3.90 16.31 24.54
N GLN A 49 2.92 15.98 25.39
CA GLN A 49 3.10 14.95 26.38
C GLN A 49 3.24 13.64 25.59
N LEU A 50 4.48 13.17 25.40
CA LEU A 50 4.77 11.80 25.00
C LEU A 50 4.35 10.86 26.15
N SER A 51 3.05 10.80 26.42
CA SER A 51 2.43 9.67 27.09
C SER A 51 2.38 8.57 26.04
N ILE A 52 3.48 7.84 25.91
CA ILE A 52 3.52 6.60 25.12
C ILE A 52 2.63 5.59 25.87
N ARG A 53 1.31 5.72 25.71
CA ARG A 53 0.39 4.62 25.96
C ARG A 53 0.48 3.72 24.72
N PRO A 54 0.56 2.40 24.89
CA PRO A 54 0.56 1.46 23.77
C PRO A 54 -0.62 1.69 22.80
N SER A 55 -1.74 2.21 23.31
CA SER A 55 -2.92 2.58 22.52
C SER A 55 -2.70 3.75 21.55
N ASP A 56 -1.80 4.68 21.85
CA ASP A 56 -1.55 5.85 21.01
C ASP A 56 -0.60 5.52 19.84
N ILE A 57 0.34 4.59 20.04
CA ILE A 57 1.14 4.03 18.93
C ILE A 57 0.22 3.33 17.91
N LEU A 58 -0.77 2.57 18.38
CA LEU A 58 -1.73 1.90 17.50
C LEU A 58 -2.68 2.87 16.78
N SER A 59 -2.96 4.05 17.36
CA SER A 59 -3.83 5.04 16.71
C SER A 59 -3.09 5.93 15.72
N GLU A 60 -1.80 6.18 15.94
CA GLU A 60 -0.94 6.94 15.03
C GLU A 60 -0.48 6.09 13.83
N VAL A 61 -0.11 4.81 14.05
CA VAL A 61 0.12 3.84 12.95
C VAL A 61 -1.13 3.72 12.06
N ARG A 62 -2.34 3.76 12.66
CA ARG A 62 -3.59 3.68 11.91
C ARG A 62 -3.93 4.96 11.14
N LYS A 63 -3.35 6.11 11.48
CA LYS A 63 -3.62 7.39 10.79
C LYS A 63 -2.71 7.60 9.58
N ASP A 64 -1.47 7.13 9.62
CA ASP A 64 -0.56 7.23 8.48
C ASP A 64 -0.81 6.16 7.40
N ASP A 65 -1.41 5.01 7.77
CA ASP A 65 -1.83 3.97 6.82
C ASP A 65 -3.12 4.32 6.04
N ALA A 66 -3.73 5.48 6.28
CA ALA A 66 -4.95 5.87 5.56
C ALA A 66 -4.67 6.42 4.15
N ASP A 67 -3.42 6.80 3.84
CA ASP A 67 -3.04 7.40 2.53
C ASP A 67 -2.02 6.55 1.75
N ILE A 68 -1.44 5.52 2.37
CA ILE A 68 -0.71 4.47 1.66
C ILE A 68 -1.65 3.27 1.68
N GLY A 69 -2.27 2.98 0.53
CA GLY A 69 -3.23 1.89 0.35
C GLY A 69 -2.66 0.50 0.62
N LEU A 70 -2.31 0.19 1.87
CA LEU A 70 -2.07 -1.16 2.32
C LEU A 70 -3.40 -1.92 2.23
N PRO A 71 -3.43 -3.09 1.57
CA PRO A 71 -4.65 -3.85 1.41
C PRO A 71 -5.13 -4.27 2.80
N THR A 72 -6.30 -3.75 3.16
CA THR A 72 -7.06 -4.07 4.37
C THR A 72 -7.07 -5.58 4.58
N SER A 73 -6.84 -6.02 5.83
CA SER A 73 -6.70 -7.43 6.23
C SER A 73 -7.78 -8.40 5.72
N ASP A 74 -8.94 -7.91 5.26
CA ASP A 74 -9.98 -8.73 4.61
C ASP A 74 -9.64 -9.17 3.17
N LYS A 75 -8.67 -8.51 2.50
CA LYS A 75 -8.14 -8.95 1.20
C LYS A 75 -7.10 -10.06 1.32
N LEU A 76 -6.57 -10.32 2.52
CA LEU A 76 -5.60 -11.39 2.77
C LEU A 76 -6.20 -12.80 2.64
N LEU A 77 -7.53 -12.91 2.54
CA LEU A 77 -8.22 -14.19 2.37
C LEU A 77 -8.49 -14.55 0.92
N LYS A 78 -8.19 -13.66 -0.05
CA LYS A 78 -8.25 -14.02 -1.46
C LYS A 78 -6.92 -14.62 -1.88
N PRO A 79 -6.91 -15.78 -2.57
CA PRO A 79 -5.70 -16.28 -3.21
C PRO A 79 -5.24 -15.22 -4.22
N THR A 80 -4.22 -14.47 -3.83
CA THR A 80 -3.51 -13.54 -4.71
C THR A 80 -2.34 -14.32 -5.28
N THR A 81 -2.21 -14.31 -6.60
CA THR A 81 -1.12 -15.03 -7.27
C THR A 81 0.18 -14.25 -7.07
N ASP A 82 1.30 -14.96 -7.01
CA ASP A 82 2.63 -14.35 -6.87
C ASP A 82 2.92 -13.37 -8.03
N ALA A 83 2.50 -13.73 -9.24
CA ALA A 83 2.50 -12.85 -10.41
C ALA A 83 1.71 -11.53 -10.18
N GLY A 84 0.55 -11.60 -9.53
CA GLY A 84 -0.25 -10.42 -9.18
C GLY A 84 0.43 -9.49 -8.17
N HIS A 85 1.14 -10.05 -7.19
CA HIS A 85 1.96 -9.30 -6.24
C HIS A 85 3.14 -8.62 -6.94
N THR A 86 3.85 -9.35 -7.80
CA THR A 86 4.99 -8.82 -8.55
C THR A 86 4.57 -7.69 -9.48
N LEU A 87 3.46 -7.83 -10.21
CA LEU A 87 2.88 -6.74 -10.99
C LEU A 87 2.53 -5.53 -10.12
N TYR A 88 1.91 -5.75 -8.96
CA TYR A 88 1.53 -4.65 -8.07
C TYR A 88 2.76 -3.89 -7.55
N ARG A 89 3.81 -4.60 -7.13
CA ARG A 89 5.08 -4.00 -6.70
C ARG A 89 5.73 -3.21 -7.85
N TYR A 90 5.73 -3.76 -9.06
CA TYR A 90 6.24 -3.09 -10.24
C TYR A 90 5.46 -1.81 -10.58
N ALA A 91 4.13 -1.86 -10.48
CA ALA A 91 3.25 -0.71 -10.71
C ALA A 91 3.39 0.39 -9.65
N CYS A 92 3.72 0.03 -8.41
CA CYS A 92 3.96 0.98 -7.32
C CYS A 92 5.31 1.71 -7.41
N ALA A 93 6.29 1.14 -8.11
CA ALA A 93 7.59 1.78 -8.31
C ALA A 93 7.48 2.99 -9.24
N GLN A 94 7.83 4.17 -8.72
CA GLN A 94 7.61 5.44 -9.40
C GLN A 94 8.72 5.75 -10.41
N SER A 95 9.93 5.24 -10.17
CA SER A 95 11.09 5.48 -11.03
C SER A 95 11.50 4.23 -11.84
N PRO A 96 12.03 4.38 -13.07
CA PRO A 96 12.59 3.27 -13.83
C PRO A 96 13.73 2.54 -13.09
N SER A 97 14.50 3.28 -12.28
CA SER A 97 15.58 2.73 -11.46
C SER A 97 15.08 1.86 -10.31
N GLU A 98 13.93 2.17 -9.72
CA GLU A 98 13.31 1.27 -8.74
C GLU A 98 12.79 0.00 -9.42
N ARG A 99 12.18 0.13 -10.60
CA ARG A 99 11.62 -0.99 -11.36
C ARG A 99 12.68 -2.01 -11.78
N SER A 100 13.90 -1.58 -12.09
CA SER A 100 14.99 -2.49 -12.46
C SER A 100 15.49 -3.35 -11.29
N THR A 101 15.16 -2.99 -10.04
CA THR A 101 15.49 -3.78 -8.85
C THR A 101 14.44 -4.83 -8.49
N ILE A 102 13.29 -4.81 -9.17
CA ILE A 102 12.18 -5.73 -8.90
C ILE A 102 12.42 -7.03 -9.67
N ASP A 103 12.41 -8.15 -8.95
CA ASP A 103 12.49 -9.47 -9.56
C ASP A 103 11.18 -9.80 -10.29
N LEU A 104 11.28 -10.07 -11.60
CA LEU A 104 10.16 -10.44 -12.46
C LEU A 104 10.07 -11.97 -12.68
N SER A 105 10.89 -12.77 -12.00
CA SER A 105 10.91 -14.23 -12.13
C SER A 105 9.57 -14.92 -11.85
N ALA A 106 8.69 -14.28 -11.09
CA ALA A 106 7.33 -14.73 -10.81
C ALA A 106 6.36 -14.59 -12.01
N LEU A 107 6.75 -13.86 -13.06
CA LEU A 107 5.95 -13.61 -14.27
C LEU A 107 6.45 -14.50 -15.41
N SER A 108 5.52 -15.09 -16.17
CA SER A 108 5.87 -15.79 -17.41
C SER A 108 6.38 -14.82 -18.49
N ASP A 109 7.07 -15.33 -19.51
CA ASP A 109 7.60 -14.50 -20.60
C ASP A 109 6.51 -13.68 -21.29
N ASP A 110 5.33 -14.27 -21.51
CA ASP A 110 4.18 -13.56 -22.08
C ASP A 110 3.65 -12.46 -21.15
N GLN A 111 3.65 -12.69 -19.83
CA GLN A 111 3.24 -11.70 -18.83
C GLN A 111 4.25 -10.55 -18.74
N GLN A 112 5.55 -10.85 -18.81
CA GLN A 112 6.61 -9.85 -18.86
C GLN A 112 6.51 -9.02 -20.15
N TYR A 113 6.29 -9.67 -21.29
CA TYR A 113 6.10 -8.98 -22.56
C TYR A 113 4.90 -8.04 -22.51
N TRP A 114 3.77 -8.48 -21.97
CA TRP A 114 2.61 -7.63 -21.75
C TRP A 114 2.91 -6.47 -20.79
N LEU A 115 3.64 -6.72 -19.69
CA LEU A 115 4.05 -5.69 -18.74
C LEU A 115 4.88 -4.59 -19.41
N TYR A 116 5.78 -4.94 -20.33
CA TYR A 116 6.59 -3.97 -21.06
C TYR A 116 5.82 -3.15 -22.10
N GLN A 117 4.60 -3.55 -22.46
CA GLN A 117 3.71 -2.73 -23.31
C GLN A 117 2.98 -1.64 -22.54
N LEU A 118 2.97 -1.71 -21.20
CA LEU A 118 2.26 -0.75 -20.37
C LEU A 118 2.99 0.58 -20.29
N SER A 119 2.24 1.66 -20.47
CA SER A 119 2.75 3.00 -20.21
C SER A 119 2.84 3.29 -18.71
N ASP A 120 3.60 4.31 -18.33
CA ASP A 120 3.63 4.78 -16.93
C ASP A 120 2.25 5.18 -16.41
N ALA A 121 1.38 5.70 -17.28
CA ALA A 121 0.01 6.02 -16.94
C ALA A 121 -0.84 4.76 -16.66
N ASP A 122 -0.59 3.66 -17.38
CA ASP A 122 -1.23 2.37 -17.11
C ASP A 122 -0.79 1.79 -15.77
N LEU A 123 0.52 1.85 -15.50
CA LEU A 123 1.10 1.39 -14.23
C LEU A 123 0.55 2.19 -13.04
N ALA A 124 0.44 3.53 -13.17
CA ALA A 124 -0.18 4.37 -12.14
C ALA A 124 -1.65 4.05 -11.90
N ARG A 125 -2.39 3.68 -12.95
CA ARG A 125 -3.79 3.25 -12.82
C ARG A 125 -3.89 1.87 -12.15
N LEU A 126 -2.99 0.94 -12.46
CA LEU A 126 -2.92 -0.38 -11.83
C LEU A 126 -2.58 -0.30 -10.34
N SER A 127 -1.59 0.52 -9.97
CA SER A 127 -1.23 0.70 -8.56
C SER A 127 -2.37 1.30 -7.74
N LYS A 128 -3.12 2.25 -8.32
CA LYS A 128 -4.34 2.81 -7.69
C LYS A 128 -5.49 1.82 -7.59
N ALA A 129 -5.64 0.92 -8.57
CA ALA A 129 -6.68 -0.12 -8.56
C ALA A 129 -6.40 -1.23 -7.53
N GLY A 130 -5.13 -1.43 -7.19
CA GLY A 130 -4.69 -2.32 -6.14
C GLY A 130 -4.43 -3.76 -6.61
N ILE A 131 -4.03 -4.60 -5.65
CA ILE A 131 -3.55 -5.95 -5.91
C ILE A 131 -4.56 -6.89 -6.57
N ASP A 132 -5.86 -6.75 -6.25
CA ASP A 132 -6.91 -7.59 -6.85
C ASP A 132 -7.02 -7.34 -8.37
N ALA A 133 -6.86 -6.09 -8.80
CA ALA A 133 -6.88 -5.71 -10.20
C ALA A 133 -5.64 -6.25 -10.92
N CYS A 134 -4.47 -6.18 -10.28
CA CYS A 134 -3.22 -6.73 -10.80
C CYS A 134 -3.32 -8.26 -10.96
N THR A 135 -3.84 -8.96 -9.95
CA THR A 135 -4.07 -10.41 -10.02
C THR A 135 -5.00 -10.79 -11.17
N ARG A 136 -6.12 -10.05 -11.34
CA ARG A 136 -7.05 -10.28 -12.45
C ARG A 136 -6.44 -9.97 -13.82
N ALA A 137 -5.60 -8.94 -13.91
CA ALA A 137 -4.90 -8.60 -15.15
C ALA A 137 -3.93 -9.72 -15.55
N MET A 138 -3.19 -10.27 -14.58
CA MET A 138 -2.30 -11.40 -14.77
C MET A 138 -3.02 -12.70 -15.15
N ASP A 139 -4.25 -12.87 -14.66
CA ASP A 139 -5.16 -13.95 -15.07
C ASP A 139 -5.84 -13.72 -16.43
N GLY A 140 -5.53 -12.63 -17.16
CA GLY A 140 -6.19 -12.29 -18.42
C GLY A 140 -7.68 -11.92 -18.29
N LYS A 141 -8.15 -11.69 -17.06
CA LYS A 141 -9.54 -11.33 -16.73
C LYS A 141 -9.71 -9.81 -16.75
N LYS A 142 -10.96 -9.35 -16.80
CA LYS A 142 -11.29 -7.92 -16.68
C LYS A 142 -10.87 -7.41 -15.29
N CYS A 143 -9.81 -6.60 -15.24
CA CYS A 143 -9.26 -6.02 -14.01
C CYS A 143 -10.02 -4.77 -13.52
N GLY A 144 -10.93 -4.22 -14.34
CA GLY A 144 -11.72 -3.02 -13.99
C GLY A 144 -10.98 -1.70 -14.20
N VAL A 145 -9.75 -1.73 -14.72
CA VAL A 145 -8.97 -0.55 -15.05
C VAL A 145 -9.18 -0.20 -16.54
N GLY A 146 -9.72 0.99 -16.80
CA GLY A 146 -10.09 1.41 -18.15
C GLY A 146 -8.89 1.73 -19.04
N GLY A 147 -8.92 1.24 -20.27
CA GLY A 147 -7.93 1.56 -21.31
C GLY A 147 -6.63 0.76 -21.26
N LEU A 148 -6.51 -0.23 -20.37
CA LEU A 148 -5.36 -1.13 -20.40
C LEU A 148 -5.41 -2.09 -21.59
N PRO A 149 -4.26 -2.38 -22.23
CA PRO A 149 -4.17 -3.43 -23.23
C PRO A 149 -4.56 -4.77 -22.60
N LYS A 150 -5.41 -5.54 -23.30
CA LYS A 150 -5.88 -6.82 -22.79
C LYS A 150 -4.73 -7.83 -22.83
N PHE A 151 -4.42 -8.44 -21.68
CA PHE A 151 -3.53 -9.60 -21.67
C PHE A 151 -4.29 -10.80 -22.24
N GLU A 152 -3.85 -11.28 -23.39
CA GLU A 152 -4.34 -12.52 -23.97
C GLU A 152 -3.44 -13.65 -23.50
N ILE A 153 -3.95 -14.47 -22.60
CA ILE A 153 -3.29 -15.74 -22.28
C ILE A 153 -3.33 -16.55 -23.55
N LYS A 154 -2.17 -16.68 -24.20
CA LYS A 154 -1.96 -17.76 -25.16
C LYS A 154 -1.99 -19.02 -24.30
N GLU A 155 -3.15 -19.68 -24.24
CA GLU A 155 -3.14 -21.10 -23.93
C GLU A 155 -2.18 -21.69 -24.96
N HIS A 156 -0.96 -22.05 -24.52
CA HIS A 156 -0.27 -23.13 -25.17
C HIS A 156 -1.28 -24.25 -25.19
N ALA A 157 -1.87 -24.50 -26.37
CA ALA A 157 -2.72 -25.63 -26.58
C ALA A 157 -1.95 -26.80 -25.99
N GLU A 158 -2.41 -27.31 -24.84
CA GLU A 158 -1.81 -28.49 -24.25
C GLU A 158 -1.75 -29.48 -25.41
N GLU A 159 -0.55 -29.95 -25.75
CA GLU A 159 -0.43 -31.12 -26.60
C GLU A 159 -1.47 -32.10 -26.07
N PRO A 160 -2.40 -32.57 -26.91
CA PRO A 160 -3.58 -33.28 -26.44
C PRO A 160 -3.08 -34.39 -25.54
N LYS A 161 -3.28 -34.23 -24.22
CA LYS A 161 -2.89 -35.25 -23.24
C LYS A 161 -3.55 -36.50 -23.75
N MET A 162 -2.75 -37.45 -24.24
CA MET A 162 -3.25 -38.68 -24.83
C MET A 162 -4.33 -39.19 -23.89
N ALA A 163 -5.56 -39.20 -24.40
CA ALA A 163 -6.73 -39.52 -23.61
C ALA A 163 -6.42 -40.80 -22.85
N SER A 164 -6.71 -40.84 -21.55
CA SER A 164 -6.53 -42.08 -20.79
C SER A 164 -7.23 -43.22 -21.55
N PRO A 165 -6.73 -44.47 -21.50
CA PRO A 165 -7.31 -45.59 -22.26
C PRO A 165 -8.82 -45.76 -22.04
N LEU A 166 -9.32 -45.28 -20.90
CA LEU A 166 -10.73 -45.25 -20.54
C LEU A 166 -11.51 -44.15 -21.27
N ALA A 167 -10.95 -42.95 -21.43
CA ALA A 167 -11.57 -41.86 -22.19
C ALA A 167 -11.72 -42.21 -23.68
N GLU A 168 -10.73 -42.91 -24.24
CA GLU A 168 -10.79 -43.41 -25.62
C GLU A 168 -11.89 -44.46 -25.80
N ARG A 169 -12.06 -45.37 -24.82
CA ARG A 169 -13.18 -46.34 -24.80
C ARG A 169 -14.55 -45.65 -24.74
N ILE A 170 -14.71 -44.65 -23.89
CA ILE A 170 -15.99 -43.92 -23.75
C ILE A 170 -16.35 -43.22 -25.06
N LEU A 171 -15.37 -42.63 -25.76
CA LEU A 171 -15.56 -42.04 -27.08
C LEU A 171 -15.95 -43.08 -28.13
N ALA A 172 -15.28 -44.23 -28.16
CA ALA A 172 -15.60 -45.32 -29.09
C ALA A 172 -17.03 -45.84 -28.90
N TYR A 173 -17.50 -46.00 -27.66
CA TYR A 173 -18.88 -46.40 -27.36
C TYR A 173 -19.92 -45.35 -27.78
N ARG A 174 -19.59 -44.05 -27.71
CA ARG A 174 -20.50 -42.99 -28.20
C ARG A 174 -20.61 -42.94 -29.72
N LEU A 175 -19.52 -43.24 -30.43
CA LEU A 175 -19.47 -43.15 -31.89
C LEU A 175 -20.09 -44.37 -32.59
N ASN A 176 -20.04 -45.54 -31.94
CA ASN A 176 -20.71 -46.76 -32.42
C ASN A 176 -21.56 -47.37 -31.28
N PRO A 177 -22.79 -46.89 -31.07
CA PRO A 177 -23.72 -47.59 -30.19
C PRO A 177 -24.08 -48.93 -30.86
N ALA A 178 -23.44 -50.01 -30.43
CA ALA A 178 -23.73 -51.38 -30.90
C ALA A 178 -25.11 -51.90 -30.44
N PHE A 179 -26.01 -51.02 -30.00
CA PHE A 179 -27.37 -51.31 -29.58
C PHE A 179 -28.30 -50.22 -30.14
N ALA A 180 -28.54 -50.26 -31.45
CA ALA A 180 -29.65 -49.61 -32.12
C ALA A 180 -30.29 -50.63 -33.07
#